data_AF-A0A7S0J8Z1-F1
#
_entry.id   AF-A0A7S0J8Z1-F1
#
_cell.length_a   1.000
_cell.length_b   1.000
_cell.length_c   1.000
_cell.angle_alpha   90.00
_cell.angle_beta   90.00
_cell.angle_gamma   90.00
#
_symmetry.space_group_name_H-M   'P 1'
#
loop_
_entity.id
_entity.type
_entity.pdbx_description
1 polymer ?
#
loop_
_entity_poly.entity_id
_entity_poly.type
_entity_poly.pdbx_seq_one_letter_code
_entity_poly.pdbx_strand_id
1 'polypeptide(L)'
;EDEEEDEEEDEDEEELTLAEDGGDSERLDIEFTFFDPKPNDSPHIRALLQAGTLCNAAGANAVDLADLLSQQAAVGTVIKADDDVFGFISALPLQHLRSTSCVKPLLAFVNERCAQPLAKQALTALLSTKRSVGLIISERLINAPLQLVPDALDSFMQDIEWAKHNEEDHVLRAAFHFENLLLVAAVNPAEKFGGADTEPPTKKRKAKSGDKGKAIGLDWGQLQALHFTRVDEEALAYEAEWCAVLNSSAGAKHVLALLKPETVRQMVPKLREIMC
;
A
#
# COMPACT_ATOMS: atom_id res chain seq x y z
N GLU A 1 -31.78 -55.86 -58.10
CA GLU A 1 -31.73 -54.42 -58.38
C GLU A 1 -32.07 -53.78 -57.06
N ASP A 2 -31.01 -53.66 -56.26
CA ASP A 2 -30.99 -53.04 -54.94
C ASP A 2 -30.35 -51.67 -55.20
N GLU A 3 -31.09 -50.60 -54.96
CA GLU A 3 -30.57 -49.23 -54.96
C GLU A 3 -30.69 -48.72 -53.52
N GLU A 4 -29.54 -48.72 -52.85
CA GLU A 4 -29.27 -47.93 -51.65
C GLU A 4 -29.05 -46.48 -52.09
N GLU A 5 -29.78 -45.53 -51.50
CA GLU A 5 -29.43 -44.12 -51.57
C GLU A 5 -29.20 -43.61 -50.14
N ASP A 6 -27.93 -43.28 -49.90
CA ASP A 6 -27.37 -42.70 -48.69
C ASP A 6 -27.92 -41.28 -48.47
N GLU A 7 -28.32 -40.98 -47.23
CA GLU A 7 -28.66 -39.64 -46.77
C GLU A 7 -27.34 -38.87 -46.54
N GLU A 8 -27.05 -37.87 -47.37
CA GLU A 8 -25.92 -36.94 -47.16
C GLU A 8 -26.21 -36.02 -45.96
N GLU A 9 -25.31 -36.03 -44.98
CA GLU A 9 -25.28 -35.11 -43.84
C GLU A 9 -24.76 -33.73 -44.31
N ASP A 10 -25.64 -32.74 -44.39
CA ASP A 10 -25.26 -31.34 -44.56
C ASP A 10 -24.65 -30.82 -43.24
N GLU A 11 -23.33 -30.64 -43.21
CA GLU A 11 -22.61 -29.89 -42.17
C GLU A 11 -22.94 -28.40 -42.31
N ASP A 12 -23.96 -27.93 -41.59
CA ASP A 12 -24.22 -26.50 -41.41
C ASP A 12 -23.07 -25.88 -40.58
N GLU A 13 -22.09 -25.29 -41.27
CA GLU A 13 -21.15 -24.32 -40.68
C GLU A 13 -21.96 -23.10 -40.19
N GLU A 14 -22.44 -23.14 -38.95
CA GLU A 14 -23.00 -21.96 -38.27
C GLU A 14 -21.89 -20.90 -38.12
N GLU A 15 -21.81 -20.00 -39.11
CA GLU A 15 -21.11 -18.74 -39.03
C GLU A 15 -21.65 -17.99 -37.80
N LEU A 16 -20.87 -18.00 -36.70
CA LEU A 16 -21.10 -17.22 -35.49
C LEU A 16 -21.07 -15.73 -35.85
N THR A 17 -22.17 -15.25 -36.41
CA THR A 17 -22.45 -13.84 -36.53
C THR A 17 -22.64 -13.32 -35.11
N LEU A 18 -21.61 -12.66 -34.59
CA LEU A 18 -21.74 -11.79 -33.44
C LEU A 18 -22.78 -10.74 -33.81
N ALA A 19 -24.04 -11.02 -33.45
CA ALA A 19 -25.09 -10.04 -33.49
C ALA A 19 -24.61 -8.85 -32.66
N GLU A 20 -24.28 -7.75 -33.33
CA GLU A 20 -24.14 -6.45 -32.68
C GLU A 20 -25.51 -6.10 -32.11
N ASP A 21 -25.75 -6.53 -30.88
CA ASP A 21 -26.88 -6.07 -30.08
C ASP A 21 -26.68 -4.58 -29.84
N GLY A 22 -27.36 -3.78 -30.65
CA GLY A 22 -27.48 -2.32 -30.52
C GLY A 22 -28.29 -1.89 -29.29
N GLY A 23 -28.02 -2.53 -28.15
CA GLY A 23 -28.51 -2.18 -26.84
C GLY A 23 -27.55 -1.19 -26.19
N ASP A 24 -28.08 -0.03 -25.81
CA ASP A 24 -27.43 1.03 -25.05
C ASP A 24 -26.60 0.41 -23.90
N SER A 25 -25.27 0.34 -24.06
CA SER A 25 -24.39 -0.01 -22.95
C SER A 25 -24.52 1.12 -21.94
N GLU A 26 -25.41 0.94 -20.97
CA GLU A 26 -25.64 1.84 -19.84
C GLU A 26 -24.28 2.24 -19.29
N ARG A 27 -23.88 3.49 -19.51
CA ARG A 27 -22.62 4.01 -18.96
C ARG A 27 -22.79 4.05 -17.45
N LEU A 28 -22.21 3.06 -16.76
CA LEU A 28 -22.09 3.05 -15.31
C LEU A 28 -21.09 4.15 -14.91
N ASP A 29 -21.62 5.25 -14.40
CA ASP A 29 -20.82 6.31 -13.79
C ASP A 29 -20.56 5.93 -12.32
N ILE A 30 -19.29 5.75 -11.96
CA ILE A 30 -18.89 5.34 -10.62
C ILE A 30 -18.16 6.50 -9.96
N GLU A 31 -18.74 7.06 -8.91
CA GLU A 31 -18.14 8.14 -8.12
C GLU A 31 -17.43 7.57 -6.90
N PHE A 32 -16.12 7.83 -6.82
CA PHE A 32 -15.32 7.49 -5.64
C PHE A 32 -15.29 8.67 -4.66
N THR A 33 -15.66 8.40 -3.42
CA THR A 33 -15.63 9.38 -2.33
C THR A 33 -14.77 8.88 -1.17
N PHE A 34 -14.21 9.83 -0.43
CA PHE A 34 -13.30 9.60 0.70
C PHE A 34 -14.04 9.89 2.01
N PHE A 35 -13.99 8.96 2.95
CA PHE A 35 -14.71 9.06 4.22
C PHE A 35 -13.82 8.71 5.40
N ASP A 36 -14.13 9.27 6.57
CA ASP A 36 -13.56 8.81 7.83
C ASP A 36 -13.95 7.34 8.09
N PRO A 37 -13.05 6.52 8.68
CA PRO A 37 -13.36 5.17 9.10
C PRO A 37 -14.53 5.13 10.09
N LYS A 38 -15.43 4.17 9.89
CA LYS A 38 -16.57 3.91 10.78
C LYS A 38 -16.61 2.45 11.18
N PRO A 39 -17.22 2.08 12.33
CA PRO A 39 -17.29 0.69 12.78
C PRO A 39 -17.83 -0.30 11.73
N ASN A 40 -18.78 0.13 10.89
CA ASN A 40 -19.35 -0.69 9.81
C ASN A 40 -18.35 -1.01 8.67
N ASP A 41 -17.20 -0.34 8.62
CA ASP A 41 -16.16 -0.59 7.63
C ASP A 41 -15.26 -1.79 8.02
N SER A 42 -15.33 -2.24 9.29
CA SER A 42 -14.47 -3.32 9.81
C SER A 42 -14.45 -4.58 8.91
N PRO A 43 -15.59 -5.13 8.43
CA PRO A 43 -15.57 -6.32 7.58
C PRO A 43 -14.77 -6.12 6.28
N HIS A 44 -14.87 -4.94 5.67
CA HIS A 44 -14.20 -4.62 4.41
C HIS A 44 -12.71 -4.34 4.63
N ILE A 45 -12.37 -3.57 5.67
CA ILE A 45 -10.98 -3.33 6.09
C ILE A 45 -10.29 -4.67 6.41
N ARG A 46 -10.99 -5.58 7.11
CA ARG A 46 -10.48 -6.93 7.39
C ARG A 46 -10.18 -7.68 6.09
N ALA A 47 -11.08 -7.68 5.12
CA ALA A 47 -10.86 -8.36 3.85
C ALA A 47 -9.62 -7.81 3.13
N LEU A 48 -9.45 -6.49 3.10
CA LEU A 48 -8.27 -5.82 2.54
C LEU A 48 -6.99 -6.19 3.29
N LEU A 49 -7.00 -6.21 4.63
CA LEU A 49 -5.86 -6.60 5.45
C LEU A 49 -5.45 -8.07 5.28
N GLN A 50 -6.44 -8.95 5.06
CA GLN A 50 -6.21 -10.39 4.81
C GLN A 50 -5.66 -10.65 3.41
N ALA A 51 -6.12 -9.91 2.41
CA ALA A 51 -5.56 -9.92 1.06
C ALA A 51 -4.16 -9.27 1.01
N GLY A 52 -3.91 -8.31 1.89
CA GLY A 52 -2.64 -7.65 2.10
C GLY A 52 -1.54 -8.58 2.62
N THR A 53 -0.30 -8.13 2.51
CA THR A 53 0.88 -8.95 2.86
C THR A 53 1.35 -8.74 4.30
N LEU A 54 1.04 -7.58 4.91
CA LEU A 54 1.61 -7.18 6.20
C LEU A 54 1.11 -8.05 7.36
N CYS A 55 -0.21 -8.26 7.49
CA CYS A 55 -0.77 -9.07 8.57
C CYS A 55 -0.23 -10.50 8.52
N ASN A 56 -0.15 -11.07 7.31
CA ASN A 56 0.38 -12.40 7.06
C ASN A 56 1.88 -12.50 7.41
N ALA A 57 2.68 -11.50 7.01
CA ALA A 57 4.12 -11.48 7.30
C ALA A 57 4.42 -11.29 8.80
N ALA A 58 3.61 -10.48 9.49
CA ALA A 58 3.78 -10.19 10.91
C ALA A 58 3.10 -11.20 11.84
N GLY A 59 2.18 -12.02 11.34
CA GLY A 59 1.30 -12.85 12.17
C GLY A 59 0.33 -12.02 13.02
N ALA A 60 -0.11 -10.87 12.51
CA ALA A 60 -1.05 -9.99 13.19
C ALA A 60 -2.50 -10.45 12.97
N ASN A 61 -3.35 -10.33 13.99
CA ASN A 61 -4.77 -10.62 13.86
C ASN A 61 -5.46 -9.52 13.05
N ALA A 62 -5.82 -9.83 11.80
CA ALA A 62 -6.48 -8.90 10.89
C ALA A 62 -7.88 -8.48 11.37
N VAL A 63 -8.58 -9.31 12.16
CA VAL A 63 -9.90 -8.98 12.71
C VAL A 63 -9.77 -7.85 13.72
N ASP A 64 -8.97 -8.08 14.76
CA ASP A 64 -8.72 -7.10 15.82
C ASP A 64 -8.10 -5.81 15.26
N LEU A 65 -7.26 -5.92 14.22
CA LEU A 65 -6.68 -4.75 13.57
C LEU A 65 -7.71 -3.95 12.77
N ALA A 66 -8.63 -4.62 12.06
CA ALA A 66 -9.71 -3.96 11.34
C ALA A 66 -10.68 -3.26 12.29
N ASP A 67 -11.05 -3.91 13.40
CA ASP A 67 -11.89 -3.31 14.44
C ASP A 67 -11.22 -2.06 15.04
N LEU A 68 -9.90 -2.12 15.28
CA LEU A 68 -9.16 -0.96 15.78
C LEU A 68 -9.13 0.19 14.76
N LEU A 69 -8.84 -0.09 13.50
CA LEU A 69 -8.72 0.92 12.44
C LEU A 69 -10.08 1.56 12.10
N SER A 70 -11.15 0.77 12.05
CA SER A 70 -12.52 1.24 11.79
C SER A 70 -13.09 2.13 12.89
N GLN A 71 -12.54 2.05 14.11
CA GLN A 71 -12.90 2.91 15.24
C GLN A 71 -12.04 4.17 15.34
N GLN A 72 -10.97 4.29 14.54
CA GLN A 72 -10.05 5.44 14.56
C GLN A 72 -10.49 6.54 13.59
N ALA A 73 -11.67 7.14 13.83
CA ALA A 73 -12.26 8.12 12.92
C ALA A 73 -11.39 9.37 12.70
N ALA A 74 -10.62 9.82 13.70
CA ALA A 74 -9.83 11.04 13.59
C ALA A 74 -8.62 10.92 12.65
N VAL A 75 -8.11 9.71 12.39
CA VAL A 75 -6.95 9.49 11.52
C VAL A 75 -7.19 8.27 10.65
N GLY A 76 -7.60 8.52 9.41
CA GLY A 76 -7.72 7.53 8.37
C GLY A 76 -8.71 7.97 7.32
N THR A 77 -8.57 7.40 6.13
CA THR A 77 -9.45 7.66 5.00
C THR A 77 -9.84 6.32 4.39
N VAL A 78 -11.13 6.13 4.12
CA VAL A 78 -11.71 4.98 3.43
C VAL A 78 -12.25 5.44 2.08
N ILE A 79 -11.84 4.75 1.01
CA ILE A 79 -12.26 5.00 -0.37
C ILE A 79 -13.48 4.15 -0.64
N LYS A 80 -14.60 4.79 -0.99
CA LYS A 80 -15.87 4.10 -1.28
C LYS A 80 -16.44 4.53 -2.62
N ALA A 81 -17.12 3.61 -3.28
CA ALA A 81 -18.11 3.92 -4.29
C ALA A 81 -19.41 3.23 -3.86
N ASP A 82 -20.49 4.00 -3.77
CA ASP A 82 -21.71 3.60 -3.08
C ASP A 82 -21.42 3.09 -1.64
N ASP A 83 -21.82 1.85 -1.34
CA ASP A 83 -21.58 1.20 -0.04
C ASP A 83 -20.31 0.31 -0.02
N ASP A 84 -19.63 0.15 -1.15
CA ASP A 84 -18.46 -0.72 -1.29
C ASP A 84 -17.15 -0.01 -0.97
N VAL A 85 -16.27 -0.68 -0.22
CA VAL A 85 -14.95 -0.16 0.15
C VAL A 85 -13.88 -0.70 -0.80
N PHE A 86 -13.19 0.22 -1.47
CA PHE A 86 -12.14 -0.09 -2.46
C PHE A 86 -10.73 0.00 -1.88
N GLY A 87 -10.57 0.71 -0.77
CA GLY A 87 -9.30 0.85 -0.10
C GLY A 87 -9.39 1.71 1.15
N PHE A 88 -8.33 1.71 1.93
CA PHE A 88 -8.19 2.62 3.05
C PHE A 88 -6.72 2.93 3.29
N ILE A 89 -6.47 4.04 3.98
CA ILE A 89 -5.18 4.42 4.53
C ILE A 89 -5.38 4.98 5.94
N SER A 90 -4.54 4.59 6.88
CA SER A 90 -4.56 5.09 8.25
C SER A 90 -3.16 4.98 8.88
N ALA A 91 -2.98 5.54 10.08
CA ALA A 91 -1.75 5.42 10.86
C ALA A 91 -2.02 5.00 12.30
N LEU A 92 -1.35 3.94 12.74
CA LEU A 92 -1.40 3.47 14.12
C LEU A 92 -0.41 4.26 15.00
N PRO A 93 -0.86 4.94 16.07
CA PRO A 93 0.05 5.57 17.01
C PRO A 93 0.78 4.54 17.88
N LEU A 94 2.01 4.20 17.49
CA LEU A 94 2.74 3.05 18.04
C LEU A 94 3.02 3.17 19.53
N GLN A 95 3.35 4.36 20.02
CA GLN A 95 3.65 4.56 21.45
C GLN A 95 2.41 4.35 22.32
N HIS A 96 1.24 4.73 21.82
CA HIS A 96 -0.05 4.53 22.49
C HIS A 96 -0.50 3.06 22.41
N LEU A 97 -0.35 2.43 21.23
CA LEU A 97 -0.88 1.09 20.94
C LEU A 97 0.12 -0.06 21.15
N ARG A 98 1.33 0.20 21.65
CA ARG A 98 2.38 -0.83 21.82
C ARG A 98 1.97 -2.06 22.64
N SER A 99 0.97 -1.92 23.50
CA SER A 99 0.47 -3.00 24.36
C SER A 99 -0.77 -3.71 23.79
N THR A 100 -1.30 -3.23 22.67
CA THR A 100 -2.47 -3.79 21.99
C THR A 100 -2.12 -5.10 21.29
N SER A 101 -2.96 -6.13 21.46
CA SER A 101 -2.70 -7.51 21.02
C SER A 101 -2.39 -7.61 19.53
N CYS A 102 -3.15 -6.93 18.67
CA CYS A 102 -2.96 -6.95 17.22
C CYS A 102 -1.78 -6.11 16.73
N VAL A 103 -1.27 -5.19 17.55
CA VAL A 103 -0.15 -4.29 17.19
C VAL A 103 1.21 -4.87 17.61
N LYS A 104 1.27 -5.66 18.68
CA LYS A 104 2.52 -6.31 19.14
C LYS A 104 3.23 -7.11 18.04
N PRO A 105 2.53 -7.96 17.24
CA PRO A 105 3.18 -8.71 16.17
C PRO A 105 3.73 -7.80 15.07
N LEU A 106 3.04 -6.70 14.74
CA LEU A 106 3.52 -5.70 13.77
C LEU A 106 4.82 -5.05 14.25
N LEU A 107 4.87 -4.63 15.52
CA LEU A 107 6.07 -4.04 16.13
C LEU A 107 7.23 -5.03 16.19
N ALA A 108 6.96 -6.27 16.58
CA ALA A 108 7.96 -7.33 16.59
C ALA A 108 8.49 -7.58 15.17
N PHE A 109 7.62 -7.67 14.17
CA PHE A 109 7.99 -7.87 12.78
C PHE A 109 8.94 -6.78 12.26
N VAL A 110 8.56 -5.50 12.37
CA VAL A 110 9.40 -4.40 11.86
C VAL A 110 10.73 -4.30 12.60
N ASN A 111 10.76 -4.55 13.92
CA ASN A 111 11.97 -4.40 14.71
C ASN A 111 12.93 -5.60 14.58
N GLU A 112 12.39 -6.83 14.65
CA GLU A 112 13.20 -8.04 14.64
C GLU A 112 13.71 -8.36 13.23
N ARG A 113 12.88 -8.13 12.20
CA ARG A 113 13.20 -8.48 10.81
C ARG A 113 13.99 -7.41 10.06
N CYS A 114 14.21 -6.22 10.63
CA CYS A 114 15.06 -5.19 10.03
C CYS A 114 16.49 -5.69 9.80
N ALA A 115 16.89 -5.79 8.52
CA ALA A 115 18.13 -6.44 8.11
C ALA A 115 19.37 -5.55 8.33
N GLN A 116 19.25 -4.25 8.08
CA GLN A 116 20.38 -3.31 8.12
C GLN A 116 20.69 -2.93 9.58
N PRO A 117 21.92 -3.16 10.10
CA PRO A 117 22.24 -2.95 11.52
C PRO A 117 22.05 -1.52 12.01
N LEU A 118 22.51 -0.52 11.24
CA LEU A 118 22.35 0.89 11.60
C LEU A 118 20.87 1.31 11.58
N ALA A 119 20.10 0.85 10.60
CA ALA A 119 18.67 1.11 10.54
C ALA A 119 17.93 0.43 11.70
N LYS A 120 18.31 -0.81 12.06
CA LYS A 120 17.75 -1.52 13.21
C LYS A 120 18.03 -0.80 14.52
N GLN A 121 19.26 -0.28 14.70
CA GLN A 121 19.61 0.53 15.86
C GLN A 121 18.78 1.82 15.92
N ALA A 122 18.67 2.53 14.80
CA ALA A 122 17.85 3.74 14.69
C ALA A 122 16.37 3.47 14.97
N LEU A 123 15.82 2.39 14.41
CA LEU A 123 14.44 1.95 14.62
C LEU A 123 14.19 1.58 16.09
N THR A 124 15.08 0.80 16.71
CA THR A 124 14.95 0.42 18.13
C THR A 124 14.96 1.67 19.03
N ALA A 125 15.85 2.62 18.73
CA ALA A 125 15.89 3.89 19.46
C ALA A 125 14.58 4.68 19.25
N LEU A 126 14.09 4.77 18.01
CA LEU A 126 12.86 5.46 17.64
C LEU A 126 11.64 4.89 18.38
N LEU A 127 11.47 3.56 18.37
CA LEU A 127 10.37 2.86 19.05
C LEU A 127 10.46 2.97 20.59
N SER A 128 11.65 3.21 21.13
CA SER A 128 11.86 3.41 22.58
C SER A 128 11.64 4.85 23.04
N THR A 129 11.48 5.80 22.11
CA THR A 129 11.24 7.21 22.47
C THR A 129 9.82 7.43 23.02
N LYS A 130 9.62 8.60 23.65
CA LYS A 130 8.28 9.12 23.99
C LYS A 130 7.62 9.88 22.84
N ARG A 131 8.32 10.07 21.73
CA ARG A 131 7.84 10.83 20.57
C ARG A 131 6.86 9.96 19.80
N SER A 132 5.81 10.55 19.23
CA SER A 132 4.83 9.76 18.50
C SER A 132 5.34 9.35 17.12
N VAL A 133 5.16 8.07 16.82
CA VAL A 133 5.51 7.40 15.56
C VAL A 133 4.25 6.72 15.05
N GLY A 134 3.86 7.06 13.82
CA GLY A 134 2.73 6.41 13.14
C GLY A 134 3.22 5.24 12.30
N LEU A 135 2.57 4.08 12.38
CA LEU A 135 2.73 3.03 11.36
C LEU A 135 1.61 3.16 10.34
N ILE A 136 1.95 3.51 9.11
CA ILE A 136 1.00 3.61 8.01
C ILE A 136 0.52 2.20 7.65
N ILE A 137 -0.80 2.03 7.61
CA ILE A 137 -1.48 0.85 7.10
C ILE A 137 -2.31 1.33 5.91
N SER A 138 -1.95 0.87 4.72
CA SER A 138 -2.62 1.23 3.47
C SER A 138 -2.87 -0.02 2.66
N GLU A 139 -4.13 -0.32 2.39
CA GLU A 139 -4.53 -1.45 1.55
C GLU A 139 -5.65 -1.02 0.62
N ARG A 140 -5.61 -1.51 -0.61
CA ARG A 140 -6.61 -1.26 -1.64
C ARG A 140 -6.77 -2.48 -2.54
N LEU A 141 -7.92 -2.59 -3.19
CA LEU A 141 -8.14 -3.59 -4.23
C LEU A 141 -7.14 -3.37 -5.37
N ILE A 142 -6.68 -4.47 -5.98
CA ILE A 142 -5.69 -4.42 -7.06
C ILE A 142 -6.20 -3.68 -8.30
N ASN A 143 -7.51 -3.67 -8.52
CA ASN A 143 -8.20 -3.00 -9.61
C ASN A 143 -8.67 -1.58 -9.26
N ALA A 144 -8.41 -1.07 -8.04
CA ALA A 144 -8.74 0.31 -7.69
C ALA A 144 -7.93 1.28 -8.58
N PRO A 145 -8.57 2.29 -9.19
CA PRO A 145 -7.86 3.26 -10.04
C PRO A 145 -6.72 3.95 -9.28
N LEU A 146 -5.53 4.00 -9.90
CA LEU A 146 -4.34 4.60 -9.27
C LEU A 146 -4.50 6.10 -9.02
N GLN A 147 -5.36 6.76 -9.80
CA GLN A 147 -5.69 8.17 -9.68
C GLN A 147 -6.32 8.53 -8.32
N LEU A 148 -6.87 7.54 -7.59
CA LEU A 148 -7.43 7.75 -6.26
C LEU A 148 -6.35 7.86 -5.17
N VAL A 149 -5.15 7.33 -5.42
CA VAL A 149 -4.10 7.22 -4.40
C VAL A 149 -3.59 8.59 -3.92
N PRO A 150 -3.31 9.57 -4.80
CA PRO A 150 -2.89 10.90 -4.35
C PRO A 150 -3.95 11.61 -3.51
N ASP A 151 -5.23 11.49 -3.87
CA ASP A 151 -6.35 12.07 -3.12
C ASP A 151 -6.55 11.39 -1.76
N ALA A 152 -6.47 10.06 -1.71
CA ALA A 152 -6.50 9.31 -0.45
C ALA A 152 -5.35 9.71 0.49
N LEU A 153 -4.15 9.86 -0.06
CA LEU A 153 -2.97 10.26 0.72
C LEU A 153 -3.08 11.71 1.21
N ASP A 154 -3.62 12.62 0.39
CA ASP A 154 -3.86 14.01 0.76
C ASP A 154 -4.88 14.11 1.90
N SER A 155 -6.03 13.45 1.75
CA SER A 155 -7.07 13.35 2.79
C SER A 155 -6.47 12.82 4.09
N PHE A 156 -5.74 11.70 4.04
CA PHE A 156 -5.08 11.13 5.21
C PHE A 156 -4.10 12.08 5.92
N MET A 157 -3.33 12.87 5.15
CA MET A 157 -2.42 13.85 5.72
C MET A 157 -3.14 15.07 6.31
N GLN A 158 -4.34 15.40 5.82
CA GLN A 158 -5.24 16.39 6.40
C GLN A 158 -5.86 15.85 7.69
N ASP A 159 -6.27 14.57 7.74
CA ASP A 159 -6.79 13.91 8.94
C ASP A 159 -5.75 13.93 10.07
N ILE A 160 -4.49 13.59 9.76
CA ILE A 160 -3.38 13.71 10.73
C ILE A 160 -3.24 15.15 11.25
N GLU A 161 -3.40 16.16 10.40
CA GLU A 161 -3.29 17.55 10.84
C GLU A 161 -4.49 17.99 11.68
N TRP A 162 -5.70 17.59 11.30
CA TRP A 162 -6.92 17.85 12.04
C TRP A 162 -6.86 17.22 13.43
N ALA A 163 -6.49 15.93 13.51
CA ALA A 163 -6.45 15.18 14.75
C ALA A 163 -5.50 15.78 15.79
N LYS A 164 -4.41 16.44 15.38
CA LYS A 164 -3.48 17.12 16.28
C LYS A 164 -4.13 18.23 17.11
N HIS A 165 -5.15 18.90 16.57
CA HIS A 165 -5.79 20.06 17.18
C HIS A 165 -7.19 19.74 17.69
N ASN A 166 -7.87 18.77 17.08
CA ASN A 166 -9.31 18.55 17.25
C ASN A 166 -9.71 17.23 17.92
N GLU A 167 -8.84 16.22 18.01
CA GLU A 167 -9.16 14.94 18.67
C GLU A 167 -9.59 15.15 20.13
N GLU A 168 -10.80 14.76 20.53
CA GLU A 168 -11.35 15.09 21.85
C GLU A 168 -10.52 14.51 22.99
N ASP A 169 -10.05 13.26 22.87
CA ASP A 169 -9.21 12.62 23.87
C ASP A 169 -7.80 13.22 23.84
N HIS A 170 -7.41 13.90 24.91
CA HIS A 170 -6.09 14.53 25.03
C HIS A 170 -4.90 13.57 24.87
N VAL A 171 -5.06 12.31 25.30
CA VAL A 171 -4.03 11.28 25.18
C VAL A 171 -3.91 10.84 23.72
N LEU A 172 -5.03 10.60 23.03
CA LEU A 172 -5.02 10.27 21.61
C LEU A 172 -4.55 11.45 20.75
N ARG A 173 -5.01 12.67 21.05
CA ARG A 173 -4.55 13.90 20.40
C ARG A 173 -3.04 14.00 20.44
N ALA A 174 -2.42 13.85 21.62
CA ALA A 174 -0.97 13.84 21.78
C ALA A 174 -0.31 12.69 21.00
N ALA A 175 -0.97 11.53 20.91
CA ALA A 175 -0.51 10.39 20.14
C ALA A 175 -0.59 10.61 18.61
N PHE A 176 -1.42 11.53 18.10
CA PHE A 176 -1.45 11.87 16.67
C PHE A 176 -0.45 12.95 16.25
N HIS A 177 0.34 13.50 17.18
CA HIS A 177 1.49 14.37 16.89
C HIS A 177 2.69 13.56 16.37
N PHE A 178 2.51 12.88 15.23
CA PHE A 178 3.55 12.07 14.60
C PHE A 178 4.75 12.92 14.19
N GLU A 179 5.92 12.60 14.74
CA GLU A 179 7.19 13.17 14.27
C GLU A 179 7.80 12.37 13.13
N ASN A 180 7.45 11.08 13.05
CA ASN A 180 7.88 10.16 12.02
C ASN A 180 6.74 9.20 11.67
N LEU A 181 6.71 8.79 10.41
CA LEU A 181 5.83 7.76 9.89
C LEU A 181 6.67 6.58 9.41
N LEU A 182 6.23 5.37 9.70
CA LEU A 182 6.80 4.14 9.16
C LEU A 182 5.86 3.62 8.09
N LEU A 183 6.39 3.37 6.89
CA LEU A 183 5.69 2.69 5.81
C LEU A 183 6.32 1.31 5.63
N VAL A 184 5.50 0.27 5.54
CA VAL A 184 5.95 -1.08 5.19
C VAL A 184 5.44 -1.39 3.79
N ALA A 185 6.32 -1.28 2.81
CA ALA A 185 6.01 -1.49 1.41
C ALA A 185 6.32 -2.93 0.98
N ALA A 186 5.43 -3.56 0.22
CA ALA A 186 5.69 -4.89 -0.31
C ALA A 186 6.59 -4.82 -1.56
N VAL A 187 7.58 -5.72 -1.63
CA VAL A 187 8.49 -5.82 -2.77
C VAL A 187 8.60 -7.27 -3.23
N ASN A 188 8.68 -7.45 -4.55
CA ASN A 188 8.93 -8.73 -5.17
C ASN A 188 10.45 -9.01 -5.18
N PRO A 189 10.88 -10.27 -4.99
CA PRO A 189 12.26 -10.64 -5.25
C PRO A 189 12.58 -10.33 -6.71
N ALA A 190 13.71 -9.67 -6.98
CA ALA A 190 14.18 -9.48 -8.34
C ALA A 190 14.23 -10.85 -9.05
N GLU A 191 13.47 -11.00 -10.14
CA GLU A 191 13.56 -12.19 -10.96
C GLU A 191 14.98 -12.29 -11.50
N LYS A 192 15.64 -13.43 -11.29
CA LYS A 192 16.76 -13.80 -12.14
C LYS A 192 16.15 -14.07 -13.51
N PHE A 193 16.09 -13.08 -14.39
CA PHE A 193 15.82 -13.31 -15.80
C PHE A 193 16.87 -14.29 -16.33
N GLY A 194 16.44 -15.55 -16.47
CA GLY A 194 17.20 -16.59 -17.13
C GLY A 194 16.92 -16.50 -18.62
N GLY A 195 17.92 -16.10 -19.41
CA GLY A 195 17.90 -16.25 -20.86
C GLY A 195 18.38 -15.01 -21.63
N ALA A 196 19.62 -15.11 -22.12
CA ALA A 196 20.20 -14.52 -23.33
C ALA A 196 19.82 -13.09 -23.79
N ASP A 197 20.85 -12.24 -23.87
CA ASP A 197 20.99 -11.11 -24.81
C ASP A 197 19.76 -10.26 -25.11
N THR A 198 19.43 -9.36 -24.18
CA THR A 198 18.95 -8.03 -24.57
C THR A 198 19.61 -6.97 -23.69
N GLU A 199 20.43 -6.11 -24.29
CA GLU A 199 20.96 -4.93 -23.62
C GLU A 199 19.81 -4.05 -23.10
N PRO A 200 19.91 -3.50 -21.89
CA PRO A 200 18.90 -2.56 -21.40
C PRO A 200 18.93 -1.26 -22.24
N PRO A 201 17.77 -0.69 -22.62
CA PRO A 201 17.73 0.59 -23.32
C PRO A 201 18.25 1.69 -22.40
N THR A 202 19.49 2.13 -22.65
CA THR A 202 20.17 3.21 -21.94
C THR A 202 19.60 4.58 -22.32
N LYS A 203 18.41 4.94 -21.80
CA LYS A 203 18.05 6.35 -21.66
C LYS A 203 18.69 6.89 -20.38
N LYS A 204 19.96 7.30 -20.51
CA LYS A 204 20.69 8.10 -19.51
C LYS A 204 19.91 9.39 -19.21
N ARG A 205 19.06 9.39 -18.17
CA ARG A 205 18.74 10.63 -17.47
C ARG A 205 20.03 11.05 -16.78
N LYS A 206 20.60 12.18 -17.21
CA LYS A 206 21.81 12.76 -16.64
C LYS A 206 21.64 12.88 -15.13
N ALA A 207 22.45 12.14 -14.38
CA ALA A 207 22.60 12.30 -12.94
C ALA A 207 22.99 13.76 -12.66
N LYS A 208 22.08 14.52 -12.05
CA LYS A 208 22.47 15.74 -11.36
C LYS A 208 23.20 15.32 -10.10
N SER A 209 24.50 15.57 -10.12
CA SER A 209 25.43 15.52 -8.98
C SER A 209 24.76 16.01 -7.70
N GLY A 210 24.66 15.12 -6.72
CA GLY A 210 24.09 15.37 -5.40
C GLY A 210 23.61 14.12 -4.68
N ASP A 211 24.21 12.94 -4.92
CA ASP A 211 23.80 11.70 -4.27
C ASP A 211 24.33 11.68 -2.83
N LYS A 212 23.54 12.23 -1.91
CA LYS A 212 23.65 11.92 -0.48
C LYS A 212 23.00 10.56 -0.28
N GLY A 213 23.72 9.49 -0.57
CA GLY A 213 23.30 8.14 -0.21
C GLY A 213 22.86 8.11 1.25
N LYS A 214 21.66 7.57 1.51
CA LYS A 214 21.07 7.49 2.86
C LYS A 214 22.11 6.85 3.79
N ALA A 215 22.68 7.64 4.70
CA ALA A 215 23.78 7.20 5.57
C ALA A 215 23.37 6.07 6.55
N ILE A 216 22.05 5.81 6.64
CA ILE A 216 21.44 4.75 7.44
C ILE A 216 20.57 3.92 6.48
N GLY A 217 20.70 2.58 6.54
CA GLY A 217 19.85 1.68 5.78
C GLY A 217 20.38 1.29 4.40
N LEU A 218 19.47 1.12 3.45
CA LEU A 218 19.76 0.80 2.04
C LEU A 218 20.33 2.01 1.32
N ASP A 219 21.37 1.78 0.51
CA ASP A 219 21.83 2.76 -0.46
C ASP A 219 20.88 2.84 -1.67
N TRP A 220 21.08 3.87 -2.50
CA TRP A 220 20.23 4.13 -3.67
C TRP A 220 20.24 2.97 -4.68
N GLY A 221 21.39 2.37 -4.94
CA GLY A 221 21.51 1.25 -5.89
C GLY A 221 20.82 -0.01 -5.39
N GLN A 222 20.92 -0.30 -4.09
CA GLN A 222 20.21 -1.40 -3.44
C GLN A 222 18.69 -1.20 -3.46
N LEU A 223 18.22 0.03 -3.23
CA LEU A 223 16.80 0.36 -3.23
C LEU A 223 16.20 0.26 -4.64
N GLN A 224 16.91 0.75 -5.68
CA GLN A 224 16.50 0.64 -7.08
C GLN A 224 16.49 -0.80 -7.62
N ALA A 225 17.24 -1.71 -6.98
CA ALA A 225 17.24 -3.12 -7.36
C ALA A 225 15.99 -3.87 -6.84
N LEU A 226 15.15 -3.23 -6.04
CA LEU A 226 13.91 -3.81 -5.52
C LEU A 226 12.73 -3.44 -6.43
N HIS A 227 11.84 -4.40 -6.65
CA HIS A 227 10.62 -4.16 -7.41
C HIS A 227 9.44 -4.01 -6.47
N PHE A 228 8.98 -2.78 -6.26
CA PHE A 228 7.83 -2.48 -5.42
C PHE A 228 6.54 -2.94 -6.11
N THR A 229 5.60 -3.46 -5.32
CA THR A 229 4.29 -3.87 -5.84
C THR A 229 3.39 -2.67 -6.13
N ARG A 230 3.70 -1.51 -5.54
CA ARG A 230 2.91 -0.28 -5.59
C ARG A 230 3.81 0.92 -5.87
N VAL A 231 3.46 1.67 -6.92
CA VAL A 231 4.24 2.83 -7.40
C VAL A 231 4.25 3.98 -6.39
N ASP A 232 3.15 4.18 -5.66
CA ASP A 232 3.04 5.15 -4.57
C ASP A 232 4.01 4.85 -3.43
N GLU A 233 4.08 3.60 -3.01
CA GLU A 233 4.98 3.16 -1.94
C GLU A 233 6.45 3.25 -2.36
N GLU A 234 6.76 2.95 -3.63
CA GLU A 234 8.09 3.15 -4.22
C GLU A 234 8.51 4.62 -4.18
N ALA A 235 7.64 5.51 -4.66
CA ALA A 235 7.92 6.94 -4.72
C ALA A 235 8.14 7.52 -3.31
N LEU A 236 7.34 7.10 -2.32
CA LEU A 236 7.54 7.47 -0.92
C LEU A 236 8.86 6.90 -0.37
N ALA A 237 9.18 5.63 -0.65
CA ALA A 237 10.42 5.01 -0.20
C ALA A 237 11.67 5.72 -0.75
N TYR A 238 11.64 6.25 -1.97
CA TYR A 238 12.77 7.03 -2.51
C TYR A 238 13.04 8.31 -1.71
N GLU A 239 12.01 8.98 -1.19
CA GLU A 239 12.15 10.22 -0.42
C GLU A 239 12.28 10.01 1.10
N ALA A 240 12.21 8.75 1.57
CA ALA A 240 12.34 8.41 2.99
C ALA A 240 13.71 8.81 3.58
N GLU A 241 13.76 9.14 4.86
CA GLU A 241 14.99 9.44 5.61
C GLU A 241 15.98 8.26 5.56
N TRP A 242 15.45 7.04 5.68
CA TRP A 242 16.16 5.79 5.44
C TRP A 242 15.18 4.67 5.06
N CYS A 243 15.69 3.65 4.39
CA CYS A 243 14.95 2.42 4.08
C CYS A 243 15.71 1.20 4.59
N ALA A 244 15.00 0.14 4.97
CA ALA A 244 15.59 -1.12 5.37
C ALA A 244 14.75 -2.29 4.85
N VAL A 245 15.39 -3.41 4.52
CA VAL A 245 14.68 -4.65 4.19
C VAL A 245 14.19 -5.30 5.48
N LEU A 246 12.95 -5.78 5.45
CA LEU A 246 12.43 -6.69 6.46
C LEU A 246 12.57 -8.13 5.93
N ASN A 247 13.41 -8.92 6.61
CA ASN A 247 13.63 -10.32 6.26
C ASN A 247 12.37 -11.15 6.55
N SER A 248 11.68 -11.57 5.51
CA SER A 248 10.58 -12.54 5.63
C SER A 248 11.09 -13.98 5.52
N SER A 249 10.50 -14.85 6.33
CA SER A 249 10.66 -16.32 6.22
C SER A 249 9.72 -16.93 5.18
N ALA A 250 8.76 -16.17 4.64
CA ALA A 250 7.69 -16.65 3.77
C ALA A 250 7.48 -15.70 2.59
N GLY A 251 8.14 -15.98 1.46
CA GLY A 251 7.81 -15.48 0.11
C GLY A 251 7.91 -13.97 -0.14
N ALA A 252 7.04 -13.18 0.50
CA ALA A 252 6.94 -11.73 0.33
C ALA A 252 8.06 -11.01 1.10
N LYS A 253 8.80 -10.15 0.43
CA LYS A 253 9.77 -9.26 1.06
C LYS A 253 9.12 -7.90 1.29
N HIS A 254 9.57 -7.19 2.31
CA HIS A 254 9.09 -5.83 2.58
C HIS A 254 10.26 -4.87 2.71
N VAL A 255 10.00 -3.61 2.39
CA VAL A 255 10.85 -2.47 2.69
C VAL A 255 10.17 -1.63 3.76
N LEU A 256 10.87 -1.41 4.87
CA LEU A 256 10.51 -0.42 5.86
C LEU A 256 11.11 0.93 5.46
N ALA A 257 10.28 1.96 5.32
CA ALA A 257 10.69 3.32 5.04
C ALA A 257 10.34 4.24 6.22
N LEU A 258 11.32 5.02 6.70
CA LEU A 258 11.09 6.08 7.68
C LEU A 258 10.82 7.40 6.96
N LEU A 259 9.64 7.97 7.16
CA LEU A 259 9.18 9.19 6.52
C LEU A 259 8.97 10.30 7.54
N LYS A 260 9.13 11.55 7.11
CA LYS A 260 8.56 12.71 7.81
C LYS A 260 7.16 12.99 7.29
N PRO A 261 6.19 13.40 8.15
CA PRO A 261 4.87 13.82 7.67
C PRO A 261 4.94 14.86 6.55
N GLU A 262 5.88 15.81 6.67
CA GLU A 262 6.08 16.85 5.66
C GLU A 262 6.55 16.28 4.31
N THR A 263 7.43 15.28 4.31
CA THR A 263 7.84 14.57 3.10
C THR A 263 6.65 13.92 2.40
N VAL A 264 5.75 13.29 3.15
CA VAL A 264 4.54 12.65 2.60
C VAL A 264 3.63 13.69 1.94
N ARG A 265 3.40 14.84 2.58
CA ARG A 265 2.60 15.94 1.98
C ARG A 265 3.21 16.48 0.70
N GLN A 266 4.52 16.70 0.68
CA GLN A 266 5.22 17.20 -0.49
C GLN A 266 5.25 16.20 -1.65
N MET A 267 4.98 14.92 -1.37
CA MET A 267 4.87 13.88 -2.40
C MET A 267 3.51 13.83 -3.09
N VAL A 268 2.44 14.36 -2.49
CA VAL A 268 1.08 14.32 -3.09
C VAL A 268 1.05 14.92 -4.51
N PRO A 269 1.59 16.13 -4.78
CA PRO A 269 1.59 16.68 -6.15
C PRO A 269 2.40 15.83 -7.13
N LYS A 270 3.56 15.29 -6.70
CA LYS A 270 4.39 14.42 -7.54
C LYS A 270 3.67 13.10 -7.87
N LEU A 271 2.93 12.55 -6.91
CA LEU A 271 2.14 11.33 -7.15
C LEU A 271 1.00 11.59 -8.13
N ARG A 272 0.35 12.76 -8.09
CA ARG A 272 -0.62 13.17 -9.12
C ARG A 272 0.03 13.18 -10.51
N GLU A 273 1.23 13.72 -10.66
CA GLU A 273 1.96 13.72 -11.95
C GLU A 273 2.36 12.31 -12.44
N ILE A 274 2.57 11.37 -11.52
CA ILE A 274 2.96 9.99 -11.86
C ILE A 274 1.74 9.14 -12.23
N MET A 275 0.58 9.42 -11.65
CA MET A 275 -0.60 8.54 -11.67
C MET A 275 -1.79 9.08 -12.47
N CYS A 276 -1.81 10.38 -12.77
CA CYS A 276 -2.87 11.06 -13.53
C CYS A 276 -2.32 11.66 -14.82
#